data_AF-A0A922G6R4-F1
#
_entry.id   AF-A0A922G6R4-F1
#
_cell.length_a   1.000
_cell.length_b   1.000
_cell.length_c   1.000
_cell.angle_alpha   90.00
_cell.angle_beta   90.00
_cell.angle_gamma   90.00
#
_symmetry.space_group_name_H-M   'P 1'
#
loop_
_entity.id
_entity.type
_entity.pdbx_description
1 polymer ?
#
loop_
_entity_poly.entity_id
_entity_poly.type
_entity_poly.pdbx_seq_one_letter_code
_entity_poly.pdbx_strand_id
1 'polypeptide(L)'
;MNGHEEEQTAFEIGVVVPKRSANEENEDCDCVGVLVDEFRKAGLIVERVQGIADEFIKLAAPLETLGRAAAELQLRKRTHIGMDLQFEWEEVEAFVRQPDGSLFSWCERFHCYHHLIYGIVNKSQSTVTLKFEGNEYHWKAGENIVQKLESEHFVKQVFPLHDELKRKNLLKSWALHWWNLTNQPIDEIYSYFGTKIAIYFAFLGMYTQWMLFPAAFAIALQLIDFGSLRLLVLPVFFVGIILWAVIFSQFWKRKNSALLARWQISYSVAVDPGYKLLGMEWSSLQSPGELLRKWGTDKTNEKEVYQKNEWFGYLMRFRNDSIFILSIICLQLPFELAYAHLYEVIGSDIMKFGLTAFYILSIQHFTRVCGKISVKLIKHENNETTEKRADSLVYKVFGLYFMQSYIGIFYHALLHRNFLTLRQVLIQRLLVSQVFENLLENTLPYLKYSYKKYRVRDKKKREKGFSTRKIQFTTRVEKEYMKSSYSASIGEELEDGLFDDFLELALQFGMIMMFACAFPLSFAFAALNNITEIKTDALKLLTMFKRPVPRAATTIGAWLNIFQFLIVLSICTNCALLVWLYDQEGNWSIEPGLAAILVMEHILLLIKFGVSRFVPEVIPFCKESSFHFSS
;
A
#
# COMPACT_ATOMS: atom_id res chain seq x y z
N MET A 1 39.80 21.53 5.72
CA MET A 1 38.97 21.86 6.90
C MET A 1 37.98 20.74 7.06
N ASN A 2 38.34 19.77 7.90
CA ASN A 2 37.58 18.54 8.12
C ASN A 2 36.42 18.83 9.07
N GLY A 3 35.22 18.59 8.57
CA GLY A 3 33.98 18.62 9.31
C GLY A 3 33.02 17.62 8.66
N HIS A 4 33.45 16.36 8.55
CA HIS A 4 32.48 15.28 8.44
C HIS A 4 31.79 15.22 9.80
N GLU A 5 30.61 15.82 9.92
CA GLU A 5 29.66 15.41 10.94
C GLU A 5 29.50 13.90 10.75
N GLU A 6 30.09 13.10 11.64
CA GLU A 6 29.77 11.68 11.73
C GLU A 6 28.26 11.60 11.91
N GLU A 7 27.55 11.16 10.86
CA GLU A 7 26.13 10.83 10.93
C GLU A 7 25.94 9.96 12.17
N GLN A 8 25.30 10.52 13.19
CA GLN A 8 25.05 9.85 14.44
C GLN A 8 24.30 8.56 14.10
N THR A 9 24.98 7.41 14.20
CA THR A 9 24.46 6.12 13.69
C THR A 9 23.18 5.76 14.44
N ALA A 10 22.03 6.02 13.83
CA ALA A 10 20.73 5.75 14.41
C ALA A 10 20.48 4.23 14.41
N PHE A 11 19.86 3.72 15.47
CA PHE A 11 19.38 2.34 15.50
C PHE A 11 18.16 2.19 14.61
N GLU A 12 18.26 1.32 13.61
CA GLU A 12 17.25 1.21 12.54
C GLU A 12 16.46 -0.09 12.58
N ILE A 13 16.99 -1.14 13.21
CA ILE A 13 16.33 -2.46 13.31
C ILE A 13 16.24 -2.89 14.77
N GLY A 14 15.10 -3.47 15.15
CA GLY A 14 14.85 -4.07 16.46
C GLY A 14 14.57 -5.56 16.32
N VAL A 15 15.26 -6.38 17.11
CA VAL A 15 15.01 -7.82 17.24
C VAL A 15 14.41 -8.09 18.61
N VAL A 16 13.31 -8.84 18.66
CA VAL A 16 12.59 -9.17 19.90
C VAL A 16 12.93 -10.59 20.33
N VAL A 17 13.48 -10.71 21.53
CA VAL A 17 13.86 -11.99 22.15
C VAL A 17 13.18 -12.12 23.51
N PRO A 18 12.93 -13.36 24.00
CA PRO A 18 12.42 -13.55 25.34
C PRO A 18 13.36 -12.95 26.39
N LYS A 19 12.77 -12.45 27.47
CA LYS A 19 13.53 -11.84 28.57
C LYS A 19 14.04 -12.92 29.53
N ARG A 20 15.33 -12.88 29.85
CA ARG A 20 15.96 -13.78 30.83
C ARG A 20 15.41 -13.55 32.25
N SER A 21 15.10 -14.65 32.96
CA SER A 21 14.74 -14.61 34.38
C SER A 21 15.98 -14.42 35.28
N ALA A 22 15.84 -13.74 36.42
CA ALA A 22 16.96 -13.32 37.27
C ALA A 22 17.60 -14.46 38.11
N ASN A 23 17.08 -15.70 38.02
CA ASN A 23 17.46 -16.79 38.93
C ASN A 23 18.52 -17.75 38.37
N GLU A 24 19.00 -17.57 37.14
CA GLU A 24 19.90 -18.52 36.47
C GLU A 24 21.09 -17.77 35.85
N GLU A 25 22.11 -17.50 36.65
CA GLU A 25 23.34 -16.78 36.23
C GLU A 25 24.41 -17.68 35.58
N ASN A 26 24.27 -19.01 35.62
CA ASN A 26 25.33 -19.96 35.24
C ASN A 26 24.93 -20.93 34.11
N GLU A 27 24.73 -20.44 32.89
CA GLU A 27 24.79 -21.28 31.68
C GLU A 27 25.92 -20.77 30.77
N ASP A 28 26.87 -21.63 30.44
CA ASP A 28 28.08 -21.31 29.64
C ASP A 28 27.79 -20.93 28.18
N CYS A 29 26.53 -20.99 27.71
CA CYS A 29 26.15 -20.67 26.33
C CYS A 29 24.74 -20.06 26.24
N ASP A 30 24.60 -18.78 26.63
CA ASP A 30 23.35 -18.01 26.49
C ASP A 30 23.05 -17.75 25.00
N CYS A 31 21.92 -18.28 24.50
CA CYS A 31 21.43 -18.06 23.14
C CYS A 31 21.41 -16.57 22.73
N VAL A 32 21.00 -15.68 23.64
CA VAL A 32 20.98 -14.22 23.38
C VAL A 32 22.40 -13.66 23.28
N GLY A 33 23.32 -14.16 24.10
CA GLY A 33 24.73 -13.80 24.07
C GLY A 33 25.38 -14.16 22.74
N VAL A 34 25.19 -15.41 22.29
CA VAL A 34 25.70 -15.88 20.99
C VAL A 34 25.14 -15.04 19.85
N LEU A 35 23.83 -14.77 19.85
CA LEU A 35 23.20 -13.95 18.82
C LEU A 35 23.80 -12.52 18.76
N VAL A 36 24.04 -11.89 19.91
CA VAL A 36 24.65 -10.56 20.01
C VAL A 36 26.09 -10.57 19.52
N ASP A 37 26.86 -11.61 19.85
CA ASP A 37 28.24 -11.73 19.42
C ASP A 37 28.35 -11.98 17.92
N GLU A 38 27.45 -12.78 17.33
CA GLU A 38 27.38 -12.95 15.88
C GLU A 38 26.98 -11.66 15.15
N PHE A 39 26.04 -10.87 15.69
CA PHE A 39 25.73 -9.55 15.12
C PHE A 39 26.94 -8.60 15.15
N ARG A 40 27.72 -8.60 16.24
CA ARG A 40 28.96 -7.81 16.33
C ARG A 40 30.02 -8.29 15.34
N LYS A 41 30.18 -9.60 15.16
CA LYS A 41 31.09 -10.19 14.15
C LYS A 41 30.69 -9.82 12.73
N ALA A 42 29.39 -9.65 12.47
CA ALA A 42 28.88 -9.15 11.20
C ALA A 42 29.10 -7.64 10.98
N GLY A 43 29.73 -6.94 11.93
CA GLY A 43 30.02 -5.51 11.84
C GLY A 43 28.85 -4.60 12.21
N LEU A 44 27.83 -5.13 12.90
CA LEU A 44 26.70 -4.36 13.41
C LEU A 44 27.00 -3.80 14.81
N ILE A 45 26.52 -2.59 15.08
CA ILE A 45 26.50 -1.96 16.39
C ILE A 45 25.24 -2.44 17.12
N VAL A 46 25.44 -3.04 18.29
CA VAL A 46 24.36 -3.74 19.02
C VAL A 46 24.13 -3.12 20.40
N GLU A 47 22.89 -2.75 20.69
CA GLU A 47 22.45 -2.29 22.02
C GLU A 47 21.35 -3.21 22.57
N ARG A 48 21.59 -3.83 23.73
CA ARG A 48 20.59 -4.63 24.45
C ARG A 48 19.74 -3.73 25.34
N VAL A 49 18.42 -3.88 25.26
CA VAL A 49 17.45 -3.11 26.04
C VAL A 49 16.45 -4.07 26.69
N GLN A 50 16.47 -4.12 28.02
CA GLN A 50 15.51 -4.92 28.78
C GLN A 50 14.14 -4.25 28.83
N GLY A 51 13.12 -4.91 28.30
CA GLY A 51 11.72 -4.48 28.39
C GLY A 51 10.99 -5.04 29.61
N ILE A 52 9.68 -4.79 29.65
CA ILE A 52 8.80 -5.28 30.70
C ILE A 52 8.57 -6.78 30.56
N ALA A 53 8.18 -7.23 29.36
CA ALA A 53 7.88 -8.63 29.06
C ALA A 53 8.98 -9.31 28.24
N ASP A 54 9.59 -8.58 27.31
CA ASP A 54 10.57 -9.08 26.35
C ASP A 54 11.88 -8.30 26.46
N GLU A 55 12.96 -8.87 25.94
CA GLU A 55 14.22 -8.18 25.73
C GLU A 55 14.35 -7.76 24.26
N PHE A 56 14.94 -6.60 24.03
CA PHE A 56 15.05 -5.99 22.71
C PHE A 56 16.51 -5.77 22.35
N ILE A 57 16.91 -6.21 21.16
CA ILE A 57 18.24 -5.96 20.61
C ILE A 57 18.07 -4.90 19.52
N LYS A 58 18.68 -3.72 19.70
CA LYS A 58 18.73 -2.69 18.66
C LYS A 58 19.98 -2.87 17.82
N LEU A 59 19.83 -2.74 16.51
CA LEU A 59 20.91 -2.87 15.55
C LEU A 59 21.07 -1.56 14.77
N ALA A 60 22.32 -1.10 14.65
CA ALA A 60 22.77 -0.06 13.75
C ALA A 60 23.97 -0.59 12.95
N ALA A 61 24.26 0.00 11.80
CA ALA A 61 25.41 -0.35 10.98
C ALA A 61 26.16 0.92 10.58
N PRO A 62 27.50 0.95 10.66
CA PRO A 62 28.27 2.03 10.09
C PRO A 62 28.18 1.99 8.56
N LEU A 63 28.42 3.15 7.92
CA LEU A 63 28.28 3.29 6.47
C LEU A 63 29.17 2.32 5.70
N GLU A 64 30.37 2.03 6.22
CA GLU A 64 31.29 1.06 5.61
C GLU A 64 30.73 -0.37 5.60
N THR A 65 30.16 -0.85 6.71
CA THR A 65 29.53 -2.18 6.75
C THR A 65 28.36 -2.26 5.79
N LEU A 66 27.54 -1.20 5.71
CA LEU A 66 26.45 -1.12 4.74
C LEU A 66 26.98 -1.09 3.30
N GLY A 67 28.07 -0.39 3.05
CA GLY A 67 28.72 -0.33 1.73
C GLY A 67 29.26 -1.68 1.27
N ARG A 68 29.90 -2.44 2.17
CA ARG A 68 30.33 -3.81 1.87
C ARG A 68 29.15 -4.73 1.58
N ALA A 69 28.10 -4.67 2.39
CA ALA A 69 26.87 -5.43 2.15
C ALA A 69 26.19 -5.06 0.82
N ALA A 70 26.17 -3.77 0.46
CA ALA A 70 25.65 -3.29 -0.81
C ALA A 70 26.44 -3.84 -2.01
N ALA A 71 27.76 -3.92 -1.89
CA ALA A 71 28.63 -4.49 -2.92
C ALA A 71 28.43 -6.01 -3.06
N GLU A 72 28.28 -6.74 -1.94
CA GLU A 72 27.94 -8.17 -1.93
C GLU A 72 26.59 -8.46 -2.58
N LEU A 73 25.60 -7.59 -2.33
CA LEU A 73 24.28 -7.64 -2.97
C LEU A 73 24.30 -7.19 -4.45
N GLN A 74 25.45 -6.74 -4.96
CA GLN A 74 25.61 -6.24 -6.32
C GLN A 74 24.63 -5.12 -6.66
N LEU A 75 24.32 -4.25 -5.68
CA LEU A 75 23.39 -3.15 -5.89
C LEU A 75 23.89 -2.24 -6.99
N ARG A 76 23.03 -1.88 -7.95
CA ARG A 76 23.38 -0.91 -9.00
C ARG A 76 22.97 0.48 -8.58
N LYS A 77 23.88 1.43 -8.75
CA LYS A 77 23.65 2.84 -8.44
C LYS A 77 24.12 3.73 -9.58
N ARG A 78 23.48 4.89 -9.67
CA ARG A 78 23.81 5.89 -10.67
C ARG A 78 25.10 6.62 -10.31
N THR A 79 25.99 6.73 -11.28
CA THR A 79 27.23 7.52 -11.19
C THR A 79 27.01 8.97 -11.61
N HIS A 80 27.94 9.86 -11.27
CA HIS A 80 27.92 11.26 -11.73
C HIS A 80 27.97 11.39 -13.26
N ILE A 81 28.45 10.36 -13.96
CA ILE A 81 28.49 10.24 -15.43
C ILE A 81 27.11 9.86 -16.00
N GLY A 82 26.15 9.50 -15.14
CA GLY A 82 24.77 9.19 -15.51
C GLY A 82 24.52 7.72 -15.85
N MET A 83 25.54 6.86 -15.76
CA MET A 83 25.44 5.40 -15.95
C MET A 83 25.12 4.68 -14.63
N ASP A 84 24.31 3.63 -14.71
CA ASP A 84 24.04 2.73 -13.59
C ASP A 84 25.11 1.63 -13.55
N LEU A 85 25.99 1.68 -12.55
CA LEU A 85 27.06 0.71 -12.35
C LEU A 85 26.84 -0.07 -11.05
N GLN A 86 27.46 -1.25 -10.95
CA GLN A 86 27.48 -2.00 -9.69
C GLN A 86 28.23 -1.19 -8.63
N PHE A 87 27.68 -1.13 -7.44
CA PHE A 87 28.23 -0.38 -6.33
C PHE A 87 29.46 -1.09 -5.77
N GLU A 88 30.56 -0.34 -5.68
CA GLU A 88 31.79 -0.76 -5.03
C GLU A 88 32.19 0.27 -3.97
N TRP A 89 32.60 -0.22 -2.79
CA TRP A 89 32.94 0.66 -1.67
C TRP A 89 34.20 1.49 -1.91
N GLU A 90 35.14 0.98 -2.72
CA GLU A 90 36.38 1.69 -3.05
C GLU A 90 36.12 2.93 -3.93
N GLU A 91 35.03 2.91 -4.72
CA GLU A 91 34.67 3.96 -5.69
C GLU A 91 33.44 4.78 -5.24
N VAL A 92 33.19 4.90 -3.93
CA VAL A 92 31.99 5.58 -3.39
C VAL A 92 31.80 7.01 -3.93
N GLU A 93 32.89 7.74 -4.18
CA GLU A 93 32.86 9.11 -4.69
C GLU A 93 32.32 9.22 -6.13
N ALA A 94 32.34 8.13 -6.90
CA ALA A 94 31.79 8.10 -8.26
C ALA A 94 30.26 8.07 -8.28
N PHE A 95 29.62 7.63 -7.18
CA PHE A 95 28.18 7.42 -7.09
C PHE A 95 27.44 8.65 -6.58
N VAL A 96 26.28 8.91 -7.18
CA VAL A 96 25.44 10.05 -6.82
C VAL A 96 24.74 9.79 -5.49
N ARG A 97 24.77 10.80 -4.61
CA ARG A 97 24.04 10.79 -3.34
C ARG A 97 22.57 11.19 -3.53
N GLN A 98 21.75 10.72 -2.61
CA GLN A 98 20.33 11.06 -2.54
C GLN A 98 20.12 12.55 -2.24
N PRO A 99 18.91 13.11 -2.48
CA PRO A 99 18.60 14.51 -2.19
C PRO A 99 18.78 14.92 -0.73
N ASP A 100 18.71 13.97 0.21
CA ASP A 100 18.95 14.19 1.64
C ASP A 100 20.44 14.10 2.03
N GLY A 101 21.34 13.88 1.06
CA GLY A 101 22.78 13.71 1.26
C GLY A 101 23.21 12.29 1.61
N SER A 102 22.27 11.37 1.81
CA SER A 102 22.56 9.97 2.12
C SER A 102 23.09 9.21 0.90
N LEU A 103 23.96 8.23 1.13
CA LEU A 103 24.46 7.36 0.04
C LEU A 103 23.41 6.32 -0.36
N PHE A 104 22.65 5.81 0.60
CA PHE A 104 21.68 4.74 0.41
C PHE A 104 20.29 5.16 0.85
N SER A 105 19.30 4.93 -0.01
CA SER A 105 17.89 5.01 0.32
C SER A 105 17.53 4.11 1.49
N TRP A 106 16.44 4.42 2.19
CA TRP A 106 15.94 3.52 3.24
C TRP A 106 15.65 2.11 2.74
N CYS A 107 15.19 1.95 1.49
CA CYS A 107 14.96 0.65 0.87
C CYS A 107 16.29 -0.13 0.72
N GLU A 108 17.31 0.48 0.15
CA GLU A 108 18.64 -0.15 -0.03
C GLU A 108 19.27 -0.50 1.33
N ARG A 109 19.20 0.41 2.31
CA ARG A 109 19.71 0.16 3.67
C ARG A 109 18.99 -1.03 4.31
N PHE A 110 17.67 -1.09 4.20
CA PHE A 110 16.90 -2.22 4.74
C PHE A 110 17.30 -3.55 4.11
N HIS A 111 17.52 -3.61 2.79
CA HIS A 111 18.04 -4.82 2.14
C HIS A 111 19.44 -5.19 2.64
N CYS A 112 20.33 -4.21 2.84
CA CYS A 112 21.64 -4.45 3.42
C CYS A 112 21.54 -5.00 4.85
N TYR A 113 20.70 -4.44 5.71
CA TYR A 113 20.45 -4.99 7.04
C TYR A 113 19.88 -6.41 6.98
N HIS A 114 18.92 -6.64 6.09
CA HIS A 114 18.32 -7.96 5.92
C HIS A 114 19.37 -8.98 5.48
N HIS A 115 20.23 -8.63 4.51
CA HIS A 115 21.35 -9.47 4.08
C HIS A 115 22.35 -9.72 5.20
N LEU A 116 22.71 -8.71 6.00
CA LEU A 116 23.63 -8.86 7.12
C LEU A 116 23.06 -9.73 8.25
N ILE A 117 21.77 -9.60 8.56
CA ILE A 117 21.09 -10.35 9.63
C ILE A 117 20.83 -11.80 9.20
N TYR A 118 20.29 -11.99 7.99
CA TYR A 118 19.97 -13.33 7.45
C TYR A 118 21.14 -13.97 6.68
N GLY A 119 22.29 -13.31 6.59
CA GLY A 119 23.54 -13.87 6.08
C GLY A 119 24.39 -14.57 7.15
N ILE A 120 24.01 -14.47 8.43
CA ILE A 120 24.75 -15.10 9.54
C ILE A 120 24.51 -16.61 9.54
N VAL A 121 25.49 -17.34 9.01
CA VAL A 121 25.48 -18.81 8.91
C VAL A 121 26.52 -19.45 9.81
N ASN A 122 26.25 -20.68 10.25
CA ASN A 122 27.23 -21.42 11.04
C ASN A 122 28.41 -21.80 10.14
N LYS A 123 29.56 -21.15 10.34
CA LYS A 123 30.82 -21.43 9.64
C LYS A 123 31.58 -22.62 10.26
N SER A 124 31.16 -23.08 11.43
CA SER A 124 31.79 -24.21 12.12
C SER A 124 31.34 -25.52 11.49
N GLN A 125 32.25 -26.51 11.44
CA GLN A 125 31.92 -27.86 10.97
C GLN A 125 31.05 -28.64 11.98
N SER A 126 30.93 -28.14 13.22
CA SER A 126 30.13 -28.73 14.29
C SER A 126 28.81 -28.00 14.52
N THR A 127 27.80 -28.76 14.96
CA THR A 127 26.54 -28.22 15.45
C THR A 127 26.79 -27.47 16.75
N VAL A 128 26.39 -26.20 16.81
CA VAL A 128 26.43 -25.41 18.04
C VAL A 128 25.09 -25.57 18.76
N THR A 129 25.13 -25.97 20.03
CA THR A 129 23.93 -26.09 20.86
C THR A 129 23.76 -24.80 21.65
N LEU A 130 22.70 -24.04 21.34
CA LEU A 130 22.32 -22.83 22.05
C LEU A 130 21.34 -23.21 23.16
N LYS A 131 21.58 -22.74 24.38
CA LYS A 131 20.68 -23.03 25.51
C LYS A 131 19.97 -21.76 25.96
N PHE A 132 18.69 -21.90 26.27
CA PHE A 132 17.90 -20.84 26.89
C PHE A 132 16.77 -21.43 27.72
N GLU A 133 16.78 -21.15 29.04
CA GLU A 133 15.74 -21.57 30.00
C GLU A 133 15.41 -23.08 29.87
N GLY A 134 16.44 -23.93 29.77
CA GLY A 134 16.30 -25.39 29.65
C GLY A 134 15.91 -25.93 28.27
N ASN A 135 15.66 -25.07 27.28
CA ASN A 135 15.49 -25.49 25.88
C ASN A 135 16.83 -25.49 25.15
N GLU A 136 17.07 -26.52 24.34
CA GLU A 136 18.25 -26.65 23.49
C GLU A 136 17.87 -26.40 22.03
N TYR A 137 18.55 -25.45 21.40
CA TYR A 137 18.42 -25.15 19.98
C TYR A 137 19.70 -25.56 19.26
N HIS A 138 19.57 -26.46 18.28
CA HIS A 138 20.71 -26.98 17.53
C HIS A 138 20.90 -26.21 16.23
N TRP A 139 22.01 -25.47 16.15
CA TRP A 139 22.40 -24.68 14.98
C TRP A 139 23.41 -25.47 14.12
N LYS A 140 22.95 -26.00 12.98
CA LYS A 140 23.78 -26.85 12.11
C LYS A 140 24.67 -26.02 11.18
N ALA A 141 25.71 -26.64 10.64
CA ALA A 141 26.62 -26.04 9.66
C ALA A 141 25.84 -25.53 8.43
N GLY A 142 26.09 -24.28 8.03
CA GLY A 142 25.43 -23.65 6.88
C GLY A 142 24.00 -23.15 7.11
N GLU A 143 23.37 -23.40 8.26
CA GLU A 143 22.04 -22.85 8.58
C GLU A 143 22.13 -21.39 9.04
N ASN A 144 21.11 -20.58 8.71
CA ASN A 144 20.99 -19.22 9.23
C ASN A 144 20.46 -19.21 10.67
N ILE A 145 21.15 -18.52 11.58
CA ILE A 145 20.77 -18.48 13.01
C ILE A 145 19.43 -17.79 13.25
N VAL A 146 19.17 -16.66 12.60
CA VAL A 146 17.96 -15.84 12.84
C VAL A 146 16.72 -16.55 12.33
N GLN A 147 16.76 -17.05 11.09
CA GLN A 147 15.68 -17.83 10.48
C GLN A 147 15.36 -19.09 11.27
N LYS A 148 16.39 -19.77 11.79
CA LYS A 148 16.22 -20.92 12.67
C LYS A 148 15.50 -20.53 13.96
N LEU A 149 15.96 -19.48 14.64
CA LEU A 149 15.35 -19.00 15.88
C LEU A 149 13.94 -18.40 15.68
N GLU A 150 13.63 -17.85 14.50
CA GLU A 150 12.27 -17.42 14.14
C GLU A 150 11.34 -18.62 13.93
N SER A 151 11.82 -19.68 13.27
CA SER A 151 11.05 -20.92 13.06
C SER A 151 10.69 -21.63 14.37
N GLU A 152 11.54 -21.49 15.39
CA GLU A 152 11.33 -22.02 16.74
C GLU A 152 10.66 -21.02 17.68
N HIS A 153 10.21 -19.87 17.17
CA HIS A 153 9.55 -18.79 17.91
C HIS A 153 10.35 -18.20 19.08
N PHE A 154 11.67 -18.40 19.09
CA PHE A 154 12.58 -17.75 20.03
C PHE A 154 12.75 -16.27 19.65
N VAL A 155 13.14 -15.99 18.40
CA VAL A 155 13.04 -14.64 17.84
C VAL A 155 11.58 -14.40 17.48
N LYS A 156 10.92 -13.50 18.20
CA LYS A 156 9.49 -13.25 18.02
C LYS A 156 9.22 -12.42 16.77
N GLN A 157 10.08 -11.43 16.51
CA GLN A 157 9.97 -10.53 15.38
C GLN A 157 11.26 -9.73 15.17
N VAL A 158 11.66 -9.58 13.91
CA VAL A 158 12.57 -8.53 13.44
C VAL A 158 11.74 -7.41 12.80
N PHE A 159 11.92 -6.15 13.21
CA PHE A 159 11.15 -5.04 12.67
C PHE A 159 11.96 -3.74 12.60
N PRO A 160 11.68 -2.85 11.63
CA PRO A 160 12.36 -1.57 11.57
C PRO A 160 11.88 -0.61 12.67
N LEU A 161 12.84 0.11 13.25
CA LEU A 161 12.63 1.14 14.27
C LEU A 161 12.49 2.52 13.63
N HIS A 162 11.74 3.39 14.30
CA HIS A 162 11.67 4.78 13.89
C HIS A 162 12.92 5.56 14.34
N ASP A 163 13.52 6.31 13.41
CA ASP A 163 14.49 7.36 13.74
C ASP A 163 13.75 8.56 14.34
N GLU A 164 14.13 8.91 15.55
CA GLU A 164 13.38 9.81 16.40
C GLU A 164 13.59 11.28 16.11
N LEU A 165 14.74 11.64 15.56
CA LEU A 165 15.00 13.00 15.14
C LEU A 165 14.21 13.28 13.86
N LYS A 166 14.36 12.41 12.86
CA LYS A 166 13.63 12.51 11.58
C LYS A 166 12.11 12.44 11.79
N ARG A 167 11.62 11.52 12.64
CA ARG A 167 10.17 11.41 12.94
C ARG A 167 9.59 12.67 13.56
N LYS A 168 10.27 13.28 14.53
CA LYS A 168 9.78 14.50 15.18
C LYS A 168 9.75 15.68 14.23
N ASN A 169 10.77 15.78 13.37
CA ASN A 169 10.82 16.80 12.33
C ASN A 169 9.64 16.63 11.36
N LEU A 170 9.42 15.43 10.82
CA LEU A 170 8.27 15.11 9.97
C LEU A 170 6.93 15.37 10.66
N LEU A 171 6.80 15.02 11.94
CA LEU A 171 5.57 15.28 12.69
C LEU A 171 5.26 16.78 12.75
N LYS A 172 6.28 17.63 12.93
CA LYS A 172 6.13 19.09 12.99
C LYS A 172 5.95 19.74 11.63
N SER A 173 6.69 19.31 10.61
CA SER A 173 6.69 19.92 9.26
C SER A 173 5.50 19.47 8.41
N TRP A 174 4.99 18.26 8.63
CA TRP A 174 4.00 17.63 7.75
C TRP A 174 2.66 17.35 8.43
N ALA A 175 2.64 16.50 9.46
CA ALA A 175 1.39 16.02 10.06
C ALA A 175 0.67 17.09 10.91
N LEU A 176 1.41 17.86 11.71
CA LEU A 176 0.84 18.91 12.58
C LEU A 176 0.80 20.30 11.92
N HIS A 177 1.35 20.43 10.71
CA HIS A 177 1.39 21.70 10.01
C HIS A 177 0.10 21.93 9.21
N TRP A 178 -0.94 22.44 9.89
CA TRP A 178 -2.27 22.67 9.29
C TRP A 178 -2.34 23.90 8.38
N TRP A 179 -1.35 24.79 8.39
CA TRP A 179 -1.36 26.00 7.55
C TRP A 179 -1.08 25.71 6.07
N ASN A 180 -0.26 24.69 5.77
CA ASN A 180 -0.12 24.16 4.42
C ASN A 180 -0.99 22.91 4.26
N LEU A 181 -2.17 23.10 3.66
CA LEU A 181 -3.17 22.05 3.48
C LEU A 181 -2.73 20.98 2.46
N THR A 182 -1.94 21.36 1.44
CA THR A 182 -1.63 20.44 0.33
C THR A 182 -0.16 20.34 -0.07
N ASN A 183 0.69 21.24 0.43
CA ASN A 183 2.13 21.13 0.20
C ASN A 183 2.73 20.13 1.20
N GLN A 184 3.23 19.01 0.68
CA GLN A 184 3.79 17.91 1.46
C GLN A 184 5.28 17.74 1.16
N PRO A 185 6.12 17.43 2.15
CA PRO A 185 7.56 17.21 1.96
C PRO A 185 7.83 15.80 1.41
N ILE A 186 7.51 15.57 0.14
CA ILE A 186 7.56 14.22 -0.46
C ILE A 186 8.98 13.60 -0.39
N ASP A 187 10.04 14.39 -0.53
CA ASP A 187 11.41 13.87 -0.50
C ASP A 187 11.83 13.38 0.91
N GLU A 188 11.36 14.06 1.96
CA GLU A 188 11.58 13.63 3.35
C GLU A 188 10.74 12.38 3.68
N ILE A 189 9.53 12.28 3.12
CA ILE A 189 8.68 11.08 3.22
C ILE A 189 9.37 9.90 2.51
N TYR A 190 9.93 10.14 1.32
CA TYR A 190 10.69 9.15 0.57
C TYR A 190 11.91 8.64 1.33
N SER A 191 12.74 9.53 1.88
CA SER A 191 13.93 9.12 2.62
C SER A 191 13.60 8.36 3.91
N TYR A 192 12.43 8.62 4.50
CA TYR A 192 12.04 8.00 5.76
C TYR A 192 11.23 6.70 5.61
N PHE A 193 10.26 6.64 4.71
CA PHE A 193 9.35 5.50 4.54
C PHE A 193 9.62 4.67 3.27
N GLY A 194 10.36 5.22 2.31
CA GLY A 194 10.64 4.59 1.02
C GLY A 194 9.64 4.94 -0.07
N THR A 195 9.86 4.39 -1.26
CA THR A 195 9.21 4.82 -2.51
C THR A 195 7.70 4.63 -2.48
N LYS A 196 7.20 3.46 -2.07
CA LYS A 196 5.77 3.14 -2.19
C LYS A 196 4.86 4.11 -1.42
N ILE A 197 5.22 4.41 -0.16
CA ILE A 197 4.49 5.35 0.69
C ILE A 197 4.64 6.79 0.16
N ALA A 198 5.83 7.17 -0.33
CA ALA A 198 6.04 8.50 -0.90
C ALA A 198 5.21 8.72 -2.18
N ILE A 199 5.08 7.71 -3.05
CA ILE A 199 4.22 7.76 -4.24
C ILE A 199 2.75 7.92 -3.83
N TYR A 200 2.28 7.20 -2.80
CA TYR A 200 0.93 7.36 -2.26
C TYR A 200 0.64 8.80 -1.84
N PHE A 201 1.47 9.39 -0.98
CA PHE A 201 1.26 10.77 -0.55
C PHE A 201 1.44 11.80 -1.68
N ALA A 202 2.31 11.52 -2.65
CA ALA A 202 2.44 12.35 -3.84
C ALA A 202 1.18 12.30 -4.72
N PHE A 203 0.55 11.13 -4.84
CA PHE A 203 -0.73 10.91 -5.54
C PHE A 203 -1.85 11.64 -4.80
N LEU A 204 -2.03 11.35 -3.51
CA LEU A 204 -3.04 11.97 -2.66
C LEU A 204 -2.90 13.50 -2.67
N GLY A 205 -1.69 14.02 -2.52
CA GLY A 205 -1.43 15.45 -2.58
C GLY A 205 -1.81 16.09 -3.92
N MET A 206 -1.42 15.47 -5.04
CA MET A 206 -1.79 15.97 -6.36
C MET A 206 -3.31 15.87 -6.58
N TYR A 207 -3.91 14.77 -6.20
CA TYR A 207 -5.35 14.52 -6.30
C TYR A 207 -6.14 15.58 -5.53
N THR A 208 -5.79 15.85 -4.28
CA THR A 208 -6.42 16.91 -3.46
C THR A 208 -6.26 18.28 -4.09
N GLN A 209 -5.05 18.67 -4.54
CA GLN A 209 -4.82 19.97 -5.19
C GLN A 209 -5.67 20.14 -6.44
N TRP A 210 -5.71 19.13 -7.29
CA TRP A 210 -6.46 19.18 -8.55
C TRP A 210 -7.97 19.15 -8.32
N MET A 211 -8.44 18.46 -7.28
CA MET A 211 -9.86 18.36 -6.95
C MET A 211 -10.46 19.67 -6.41
N LEU A 212 -9.63 20.62 -5.95
CA LEU A 212 -10.09 21.96 -5.57
C LEU A 212 -10.75 22.71 -6.74
N PHE A 213 -10.35 22.44 -7.99
CA PHE A 213 -10.96 23.06 -9.17
C PHE A 213 -12.42 22.58 -9.40
N PRO A 214 -12.69 21.26 -9.51
CA PRO A 214 -14.04 20.71 -9.47
C PRO A 214 -14.87 21.20 -8.28
N ALA A 215 -14.27 21.25 -7.09
CA ALA A 215 -14.95 21.69 -5.87
C ALA A 215 -15.41 23.14 -5.95
N ALA A 216 -14.52 24.05 -6.40
CA ALA A 216 -14.85 25.46 -6.59
C ALA A 216 -15.95 25.63 -7.65
N PHE A 217 -15.86 24.91 -8.76
CA PHE A 217 -16.89 24.94 -9.80
C PHE A 217 -18.24 24.43 -9.25
N ALA A 218 -18.25 23.31 -8.53
CA ALA A 218 -19.45 22.75 -7.91
C ALA A 218 -20.10 23.69 -6.88
N ILE A 219 -19.30 24.40 -6.08
CA ILE A 219 -19.80 25.41 -5.13
C ILE A 219 -20.43 26.58 -5.90
N ALA A 220 -19.77 27.06 -6.96
CA ALA A 220 -20.33 28.13 -7.79
C ALA A 220 -21.67 27.72 -8.42
N LEU A 221 -21.80 26.46 -8.87
CA LEU A 221 -23.05 25.90 -9.38
C LEU A 221 -24.19 25.88 -8.36
N GLN A 222 -23.85 25.75 -7.08
CA GLN A 222 -24.83 25.71 -5.99
C GLN A 222 -25.24 27.11 -5.51
N LEU A 223 -24.36 28.11 -5.65
CA LEU A 223 -24.59 29.49 -5.21
C LEU A 223 -25.27 30.36 -6.28
N ILE A 224 -25.03 30.08 -7.55
CA ILE A 224 -25.60 30.86 -8.66
C ILE A 224 -26.91 30.20 -9.10
N ASP A 225 -28.01 30.97 -9.10
CA ASP A 225 -29.27 30.51 -9.66
C ASP A 225 -29.28 30.69 -11.18
N PHE A 226 -29.15 29.58 -11.91
CA PHE A 226 -29.13 29.57 -13.37
C PHE A 226 -30.53 29.53 -14.00
N GLY A 227 -31.61 29.49 -13.21
CA GLY A 227 -32.98 29.43 -13.72
C GLY A 227 -33.15 28.32 -14.77
N SER A 228 -33.58 28.68 -15.99
CA SER A 228 -33.76 27.74 -17.11
C SER A 228 -32.46 27.17 -17.68
N LEU A 229 -31.31 27.83 -17.48
CA LEU A 229 -30.02 27.36 -17.98
C LEU A 229 -29.43 26.21 -17.16
N ARG A 230 -30.02 25.89 -16.00
CA ARG A 230 -29.55 24.82 -15.10
C ARG A 230 -29.34 23.50 -15.86
N LEU A 231 -30.24 23.20 -16.80
CA LEU A 231 -30.20 22.00 -17.61
C LEU A 231 -29.06 21.95 -18.63
N LEU A 232 -28.59 23.11 -19.08
CA LEU A 232 -27.44 23.19 -19.98
C LEU A 232 -26.12 23.16 -19.18
N VAL A 233 -26.13 23.73 -17.97
CA VAL A 233 -24.96 23.84 -17.10
C VAL A 233 -24.51 22.48 -16.55
N LEU A 234 -25.44 21.55 -16.28
CA LEU A 234 -25.15 20.21 -15.77
C LEU A 234 -24.31 19.34 -16.74
N PRO A 235 -24.67 19.18 -18.03
CA PRO A 235 -23.81 18.52 -19.00
C PRO A 235 -22.46 19.23 -19.18
N VAL A 236 -22.42 20.56 -19.20
CA VAL A 236 -21.15 21.32 -19.31
C VAL A 236 -20.23 21.04 -18.13
N PHE A 237 -20.79 21.01 -16.91
CA PHE A 237 -20.07 20.61 -15.72
C PHE A 237 -19.50 19.21 -15.86
N PHE A 238 -20.32 18.24 -16.25
CA PHE A 238 -19.91 16.85 -16.43
C PHE A 238 -18.79 16.70 -17.47
N VAL A 239 -18.91 17.32 -18.65
CA VAL A 239 -17.85 17.33 -19.67
C VAL A 239 -16.56 17.92 -19.08
N GLY A 240 -16.67 19.02 -18.32
CA GLY A 240 -15.54 19.63 -17.63
C GLY A 240 -14.87 18.70 -16.60
N ILE A 241 -15.65 17.93 -15.84
CA ILE A 241 -15.15 16.95 -14.86
C ILE A 241 -14.47 15.76 -15.55
N ILE A 242 -15.02 15.24 -16.66
CA ILE A 242 -14.37 14.16 -17.42
C ILE A 242 -13.04 14.65 -18.01
N LEU A 243 -13.02 15.84 -18.61
CA LEU A 243 -11.79 16.46 -19.10
C LEU A 243 -10.77 16.62 -17.98
N TRP A 244 -11.20 17.12 -16.82
CA TRP A 244 -10.37 17.23 -15.63
C TRP A 244 -9.78 15.89 -15.23
N ALA A 245 -10.58 14.81 -15.14
CA ALA A 245 -10.12 13.50 -14.69
C ALA A 245 -9.12 12.86 -15.69
N VAL A 246 -9.36 13.01 -16.99
CA VAL A 246 -8.46 12.53 -18.04
C VAL A 246 -7.13 13.28 -17.99
N ILE A 247 -7.16 14.61 -17.88
CA ILE A 247 -5.95 15.43 -17.78
C ILE A 247 -5.19 15.10 -16.49
N PHE A 248 -5.89 15.05 -15.35
CA PHE A 248 -5.33 14.67 -14.05
C PHE A 248 -4.56 13.36 -14.13
N SER A 249 -5.16 12.32 -14.72
CA SER A 249 -4.50 11.01 -14.81
C SER A 249 -3.24 11.04 -15.67
N GLN A 250 -3.23 11.82 -16.76
CA GLN A 250 -2.02 11.98 -17.59
C GLN A 250 -0.92 12.80 -16.89
N PHE A 251 -1.29 13.88 -16.22
CA PHE A 251 -0.34 14.66 -15.44
C PHE A 251 0.22 13.87 -14.25
N TRP A 252 -0.58 12.96 -13.67
CA TRP A 252 -0.10 12.05 -12.64
C TRP A 252 1.01 11.14 -13.18
N LYS A 253 0.81 10.51 -14.34
CA LYS A 253 1.84 9.67 -14.98
C LYS A 253 3.16 10.44 -15.21
N ARG A 254 3.04 11.70 -15.65
CA ARG A 254 4.20 12.60 -15.82
C ARG A 254 4.89 12.94 -14.50
N LYS A 255 4.10 13.27 -13.47
CA LYS A 255 4.63 13.58 -12.13
C LYS A 255 5.31 12.36 -11.51
N ASN A 256 4.72 11.17 -11.62
CA ASN A 256 5.30 9.92 -11.17
C ASN A 256 6.66 9.69 -11.83
N SER A 257 6.74 9.80 -13.17
CA SER A 257 8.00 9.65 -13.90
C SER A 257 9.06 10.67 -13.45
N ALA A 258 8.67 11.92 -13.22
CA ALA A 258 9.58 12.96 -12.71
C ALA A 258 10.10 12.65 -11.29
N LEU A 259 9.25 12.11 -10.40
CA LEU A 259 9.63 11.71 -9.05
C LEU A 259 10.61 10.54 -9.07
N LEU A 260 10.35 9.51 -9.89
CA LEU A 260 11.26 8.37 -10.04
C LEU A 260 12.64 8.82 -10.56
N ALA A 261 12.66 9.72 -11.55
CA ALA A 261 13.89 10.28 -12.08
C ALA A 261 14.64 11.11 -11.01
N ARG A 262 13.91 11.89 -10.21
CA ARG A 262 14.47 12.70 -9.12
C ARG A 262 15.06 11.84 -8.00
N TRP A 263 14.43 10.72 -7.67
CA TRP A 263 14.93 9.75 -6.69
C TRP A 263 15.94 8.77 -7.28
N GLN A 264 16.27 8.92 -8.57
CA GLN A 264 17.28 8.13 -9.27
C GLN A 264 17.06 6.62 -9.11
N ILE A 265 15.80 6.19 -9.18
CA ILE A 265 15.47 4.77 -9.12
C ILE A 265 15.89 4.18 -10.47
N SER A 266 17.09 3.61 -10.49
CA SER A 266 17.61 2.87 -11.63
C SER A 266 16.63 1.76 -12.00
N TYR A 267 16.17 1.76 -13.25
CA TYR A 267 15.10 0.87 -13.75
C TYR A 267 15.49 -0.62 -13.75
N SER A 268 16.65 -0.99 -13.20
CA SER A 268 16.99 -2.38 -12.95
C SER A 268 16.33 -2.85 -11.65
N VAL A 269 15.02 -3.12 -11.72
CA VAL A 269 14.51 -4.31 -11.06
C VAL A 269 15.21 -5.48 -11.75
N ALA A 270 16.45 -5.77 -11.32
CA ALA A 270 16.90 -7.14 -11.30
C ALA A 270 15.82 -7.85 -10.50
N VAL A 271 14.93 -8.52 -11.23
CA VAL A 271 13.96 -9.51 -10.79
C VAL A 271 14.13 -9.76 -9.31
N ASP A 272 13.31 -9.13 -8.47
CA ASP A 272 13.20 -9.54 -7.07
C ASP A 272 12.93 -11.04 -7.13
N PRO A 273 13.86 -11.92 -6.70
CA PRO A 273 13.51 -13.28 -6.36
C PRO A 273 12.82 -13.16 -5.00
N GLY A 274 11.67 -12.51 -4.97
CA GLY A 274 10.86 -12.38 -3.77
C GLY A 274 10.59 -13.79 -3.26
N TYR A 275 11.14 -14.10 -2.10
CA TYR A 275 10.71 -15.20 -1.25
C TYR A 275 10.64 -16.60 -1.92
N LYS A 276 11.52 -16.88 -2.88
CA LYS A 276 11.89 -18.27 -3.24
C LYS A 276 13.17 -18.66 -2.48
N LEU A 277 13.08 -18.74 -1.16
CA LEU A 277 14.03 -19.52 -0.36
C LEU A 277 13.30 -20.27 0.75
N LEU A 278 12.30 -21.05 0.36
CA LEU A 278 11.87 -22.22 1.12
C LEU A 278 11.74 -23.38 0.13
N GLY A 279 12.82 -24.14 -0.02
CA GLY A 279 12.82 -25.43 -0.73
C GLY A 279 13.30 -25.38 -2.19
N MET A 280 14.58 -25.09 -2.43
CA MET A 280 15.28 -25.71 -3.55
C MET A 280 16.76 -25.86 -3.20
N GLU A 281 17.20 -27.12 -3.14
CA GLU A 281 18.58 -27.50 -2.85
C GLU A 281 19.55 -26.81 -3.80
N TRP A 282 20.58 -26.18 -3.21
CA TRP A 282 21.73 -25.65 -3.90
C TRP A 282 22.54 -26.79 -4.51
N SER A 283 22.15 -27.26 -5.69
CA SER A 283 22.88 -28.28 -6.43
C SER A 283 23.43 -27.70 -7.74
N SER A 284 24.77 -27.62 -7.77
CA SER A 284 25.67 -27.44 -8.91
C SER A 284 25.63 -26.12 -9.69
N LEU A 285 26.68 -25.31 -9.47
CA LEU A 285 27.25 -24.41 -10.48
C LEU A 285 27.62 -25.22 -11.73
N GLN A 286 26.83 -25.12 -12.80
CA GLN A 286 27.21 -25.61 -14.13
C GLN A 286 27.97 -24.54 -14.92
N SER A 287 28.93 -24.98 -15.73
CA SER A 287 29.84 -24.09 -16.47
C SER A 287 29.12 -23.33 -17.62
N PRO A 288 29.50 -22.07 -17.90
CA PRO A 288 28.82 -21.22 -18.90
C PRO A 288 28.77 -21.79 -20.33
N GLY A 289 29.73 -22.66 -20.69
CA GLY A 289 29.84 -23.24 -22.03
C GLY A 289 28.80 -24.31 -22.36
N GLU A 290 28.27 -25.03 -21.36
CA GLU A 290 27.23 -26.06 -21.56
C GLU A 290 25.82 -25.45 -21.64
N LEU A 291 25.56 -24.34 -20.93
CA LEU A 291 24.30 -23.59 -21.02
C LEU A 291 24.09 -23.01 -22.43
N LEU A 292 25.15 -22.47 -23.04
CA LEU A 292 25.08 -21.87 -24.37
C LEU A 292 24.78 -22.90 -25.47
N ARG A 293 25.15 -24.17 -25.25
CA ARG A 293 24.91 -25.27 -26.19
C ARG A 293 23.50 -25.87 -26.04
N LYS A 294 22.94 -25.94 -24.83
CA LYS A 294 21.53 -26.30 -24.60
C LYS A 294 20.54 -25.23 -25.09
N TRP A 295 20.87 -23.95 -24.89
CA TRP A 295 20.03 -22.80 -25.26
C TRP A 295 19.75 -22.67 -26.77
N GLY A 296 20.62 -23.21 -27.62
CA GLY A 296 20.48 -23.16 -29.08
C GLY A 296 19.46 -24.16 -29.64
N THR A 297 19.30 -25.32 -29.02
CA THR A 297 18.43 -26.42 -29.50
C THR A 297 17.05 -26.45 -28.84
N ASP A 298 16.88 -25.84 -27.66
CA ASP A 298 15.60 -25.83 -26.91
C ASP A 298 14.66 -24.66 -27.29
N LYS A 299 15.20 -23.62 -27.93
CA LYS A 299 14.50 -22.34 -28.16
C LYS A 299 13.23 -22.41 -29.00
N THR A 300 13.04 -23.42 -29.84
CA THR A 300 11.83 -23.56 -30.68
C THR A 300 10.74 -24.35 -29.97
N ASN A 301 11.08 -25.43 -29.28
CA ASN A 301 10.12 -26.24 -28.53
C ASN A 301 9.73 -25.58 -27.19
N GLU A 302 10.66 -24.90 -26.51
CA GLU A 302 10.36 -24.11 -25.31
C GLU A 302 9.44 -22.93 -25.62
N LYS A 303 9.55 -22.28 -26.78
CA LYS A 303 8.66 -21.17 -27.14
C LYS A 303 7.21 -21.60 -27.31
N GLU A 304 6.97 -22.76 -27.93
CA GLU A 304 5.60 -23.28 -28.09
C GLU A 304 5.03 -23.78 -26.76
N VAL A 305 5.83 -24.46 -25.93
CA VAL A 305 5.43 -24.89 -24.58
C VAL A 305 5.21 -23.68 -23.66
N TYR A 306 6.05 -22.65 -23.77
CA TYR A 306 5.93 -21.40 -23.01
C TYR A 306 4.68 -20.62 -23.42
N GLN A 307 4.41 -20.45 -24.71
CA GLN A 307 3.18 -19.82 -25.21
C GLN A 307 1.94 -20.61 -24.78
N LYS A 308 1.96 -21.94 -24.85
CA LYS A 308 0.85 -22.78 -24.39
C LYS A 308 0.62 -22.65 -22.88
N ASN A 309 1.68 -22.57 -22.09
CA ASN A 309 1.62 -22.37 -20.65
C ASN A 309 1.11 -20.96 -20.28
N GLU A 310 1.49 -19.92 -21.04
CA GLU A 310 0.94 -18.57 -20.90
C GLU A 310 -0.55 -18.54 -21.22
N TRP A 311 -0.98 -19.09 -22.35
CA TRP A 311 -2.39 -19.17 -22.74
C TRP A 311 -3.23 -19.96 -21.73
N PHE A 312 -2.69 -21.06 -21.21
CA PHE A 312 -3.32 -21.82 -20.14
C PHE A 312 -3.43 -21.01 -18.85
N GLY A 313 -2.39 -20.24 -18.50
CA GLY A 313 -2.41 -19.29 -17.39
C GLY A 313 -3.48 -18.22 -17.54
N TYR A 314 -3.60 -17.60 -18.72
CA TYR A 314 -4.63 -16.61 -19.02
C TYR A 314 -6.04 -17.21 -18.94
N LEU A 315 -6.26 -18.42 -19.46
CA LEU A 315 -7.54 -19.11 -19.39
C LEU A 315 -7.94 -19.43 -17.95
N MET A 316 -7.00 -19.93 -17.14
CA MET A 316 -7.24 -20.22 -15.72
C MET A 316 -7.58 -18.94 -14.94
N ARG A 317 -6.89 -17.83 -15.24
CA ARG A 317 -7.19 -16.52 -14.64
C ARG A 317 -8.58 -16.04 -15.04
N PHE A 318 -8.92 -16.07 -16.33
CA PHE A 318 -10.25 -15.70 -16.81
C PHE A 318 -11.36 -16.57 -16.18
N ARG A 319 -11.12 -17.89 -16.06
CA ARG A 319 -12.05 -18.80 -15.40
C ARG A 319 -12.24 -18.45 -13.92
N ASN A 320 -11.14 -18.21 -13.19
CA ASN A 320 -11.19 -17.87 -11.78
C ASN A 320 -11.84 -16.50 -11.55
N ASP A 321 -11.53 -15.50 -12.38
CA ASP A 321 -12.16 -14.18 -12.36
C ASP A 321 -13.66 -14.29 -12.68
N SER A 322 -14.05 -15.11 -13.66
CA SER A 322 -15.45 -15.35 -14.00
C SER A 322 -16.22 -16.02 -12.86
N ILE A 323 -15.63 -17.04 -12.21
CA ILE A 323 -16.21 -17.69 -11.03
C ILE A 323 -16.38 -16.69 -9.89
N PHE A 324 -15.38 -15.84 -9.68
CA PHE A 324 -15.40 -14.84 -8.63
C PHE A 324 -16.50 -13.78 -8.87
N ILE A 325 -16.58 -13.23 -10.08
CA ILE A 325 -17.63 -12.26 -10.46
C ILE A 325 -19.03 -12.89 -10.35
N LEU A 326 -19.20 -14.11 -10.85
CA LEU A 326 -20.48 -14.82 -10.75
C LEU A 326 -20.86 -15.06 -9.29
N SER A 327 -19.90 -15.41 -8.43
CA SER A 327 -20.12 -15.58 -6.99
C SER A 327 -20.57 -14.27 -6.33
N ILE A 328 -19.97 -13.14 -6.68
CA ILE A 328 -20.39 -11.83 -6.17
C ILE A 328 -21.82 -11.51 -6.61
N ILE A 329 -22.14 -11.69 -7.90
CA ILE A 329 -23.47 -11.40 -8.43
C ILE A 329 -24.52 -12.30 -7.76
N CYS A 330 -24.27 -13.61 -7.65
CA CYS A 330 -25.24 -14.55 -7.09
C CYS A 330 -25.43 -14.41 -5.57
N LEU A 331 -24.43 -13.91 -4.83
CA LEU A 331 -24.52 -13.79 -3.37
C LEU A 331 -24.89 -12.38 -2.90
N GLN A 332 -24.28 -11.35 -3.48
CA GLN A 332 -24.45 -9.96 -3.01
C GLN A 332 -25.74 -9.35 -3.55
N LEU A 333 -26.05 -9.52 -4.84
CA LEU A 333 -27.19 -8.84 -5.46
C LEU A 333 -28.55 -9.27 -4.88
N PRO A 334 -28.83 -10.58 -4.64
CA PRO A 334 -30.07 -10.98 -3.98
C PRO A 334 -30.17 -10.50 -2.54
N PHE A 335 -29.06 -10.42 -1.82
CA PHE A 335 -29.05 -9.93 -0.43
C PHE A 335 -29.42 -8.45 -0.34
N GLU A 336 -28.88 -7.63 -1.25
CA GLU A 336 -29.21 -6.20 -1.38
C GLU A 336 -30.69 -6.00 -1.73
N LEU A 337 -31.19 -6.77 -2.70
CA LEU A 337 -32.59 -6.70 -3.10
C LEU A 337 -33.53 -7.14 -1.97
N ALA A 338 -33.17 -8.20 -1.25
CA ALA A 338 -33.92 -8.67 -0.09
C ALA A 338 -33.94 -7.61 1.03
N TYR A 339 -32.81 -6.95 1.30
CA TYR A 339 -32.75 -5.84 2.25
C TYR A 339 -33.68 -4.69 1.83
N ALA A 340 -33.62 -4.25 0.58
CA ALA A 340 -34.47 -3.17 0.06
C ALA A 340 -35.96 -3.49 0.23
N HIS A 341 -36.39 -4.68 -0.19
CA HIS A 341 -37.77 -5.11 -0.04
C HIS A 341 -38.20 -5.21 1.42
N LEU A 342 -37.37 -5.76 2.30
CA LEU A 342 -37.69 -5.88 3.72
C LEU A 342 -37.77 -4.51 4.41
N TYR A 343 -36.92 -3.57 3.99
CA TYR A 343 -36.90 -2.20 4.51
C TYR A 343 -38.19 -1.44 4.18
N GLU A 344 -38.76 -1.67 2.99
CA GLU A 344 -40.05 -1.09 2.58
C GLU A 344 -41.25 -1.74 3.29
N VAL A 345 -41.23 -3.07 3.48
CA VAL A 345 -42.33 -3.81 4.12
C VAL A 345 -42.45 -3.53 5.61
N ILE A 346 -41.33 -3.27 6.29
CA ILE A 346 -41.31 -3.01 7.73
C ILE A 346 -41.82 -1.59 8.00
N GLY A 347 -42.94 -1.47 8.72
CA GLY A 347 -43.49 -0.17 9.11
C GLY A 347 -42.84 0.46 10.35
N SER A 348 -42.20 -0.34 11.23
CA SER A 348 -41.62 0.15 12.48
C SER A 348 -40.19 0.65 12.30
N ASP A 349 -39.93 1.90 12.73
CA ASP A 349 -38.60 2.51 12.63
C ASP A 349 -37.54 1.77 13.46
N ILE A 350 -37.91 1.22 14.63
CA ILE A 350 -36.99 0.43 15.48
C ILE A 350 -36.53 -0.84 14.74
N MET A 351 -37.45 -1.51 14.05
CA MET A 351 -37.12 -2.70 13.26
C MET A 351 -36.28 -2.35 12.03
N LYS A 352 -36.47 -1.18 11.41
CA LYS A 352 -35.61 -0.70 10.32
C LYS A 352 -34.17 -0.44 10.78
N PHE A 353 -33.99 0.13 11.97
CA PHE A 353 -32.65 0.28 12.57
C PHE A 353 -32.02 -1.09 12.86
N GLY A 354 -32.79 -2.03 13.42
CA GLY A 354 -32.32 -3.41 13.65
C GLY A 354 -31.92 -4.12 12.34
N LEU A 355 -32.72 -4.00 11.29
CA LEU A 355 -32.43 -4.55 9.97
C LEU A 355 -31.16 -3.94 9.37
N THR A 356 -30.98 -2.62 9.50
CA THR A 356 -29.80 -1.92 9.00
C THR A 356 -28.53 -2.34 9.75
N ALA A 357 -28.60 -2.52 11.07
CA ALA A 357 -27.48 -3.03 11.86
C ALA A 357 -27.11 -4.47 11.45
N PHE A 358 -28.11 -5.34 11.25
CA PHE A 358 -27.90 -6.70 10.77
C PHE A 358 -27.28 -6.73 9.35
N TYR A 359 -27.74 -5.86 8.46
CA TYR A 359 -27.19 -5.69 7.12
C TYR A 359 -25.71 -5.30 7.14
N ILE A 360 -25.33 -4.30 7.96
CA ILE A 360 -23.93 -3.87 8.11
C ILE A 360 -23.06 -5.03 8.63
N LEU A 361 -23.52 -5.76 9.65
CA LEU A 361 -22.78 -6.91 10.20
C LEU A 361 -22.63 -8.05 9.17
N SER A 362 -23.70 -8.31 8.41
CA SER A 362 -23.72 -9.36 7.38
C SER A 362 -22.74 -9.04 6.26
N ILE A 363 -22.77 -7.81 5.73
CA ILE A 363 -21.82 -7.36 4.71
C ILE A 363 -20.39 -7.47 5.22
N GLN A 364 -20.09 -6.98 6.42
CA GLN A 364 -18.75 -7.09 6.99
C GLN A 364 -18.27 -8.55 7.09
N HIS A 365 -19.18 -9.48 7.36
CA HIS A 365 -18.88 -10.91 7.34
C HIS A 365 -18.62 -11.42 5.91
N PHE A 366 -19.50 -11.11 4.96
CA PHE A 366 -19.34 -11.50 3.55
C PHE A 366 -18.03 -10.99 2.96
N THR A 367 -17.67 -9.73 3.19
CA THR A 367 -16.43 -9.13 2.67
C THR A 367 -15.19 -9.86 3.19
N ARG A 368 -15.19 -10.23 4.48
CA ARG A 368 -14.10 -11.04 5.07
C ARG A 368 -14.02 -12.44 4.48
N VAL A 369 -15.15 -13.11 4.26
CA VAL A 369 -15.19 -14.46 3.68
C VAL A 369 -14.73 -14.43 2.22
N CYS A 370 -15.28 -13.52 1.41
CA CYS A 370 -14.91 -13.37 0.01
C CYS A 370 -13.45 -12.92 -0.17
N GLY A 371 -12.93 -12.10 0.74
CA GLY A 371 -11.51 -11.76 0.79
C GLY A 371 -10.62 -12.99 1.01
N LYS A 372 -10.96 -13.87 1.96
CA LYS A 372 -10.23 -15.14 2.16
C LYS A 372 -10.30 -16.08 0.95
N ILE A 373 -11.46 -16.13 0.29
CA ILE A 373 -11.64 -16.91 -0.94
C ILE A 373 -10.74 -16.33 -2.05
N SER A 374 -10.64 -15.01 -2.18
CA SER A 374 -9.79 -14.34 -3.17
C SER A 374 -8.32 -14.74 -2.99
N VAL A 375 -7.79 -14.67 -1.77
CA VAL A 375 -6.41 -15.10 -1.45
C VAL A 375 -6.20 -16.57 -1.81
N LYS A 376 -7.17 -17.45 -1.51
CA LYS A 376 -7.07 -18.87 -1.88
C LYS A 376 -7.09 -19.08 -3.39
N LEU A 377 -7.92 -18.35 -4.15
CA LEU A 377 -7.98 -18.44 -5.61
C LEU A 377 -6.65 -18.03 -6.25
N ILE A 378 -5.98 -17.00 -5.71
CA ILE A 378 -4.71 -16.51 -6.24
C ILE A 378 -3.55 -17.48 -6.02
N LYS A 379 -3.57 -18.28 -4.94
CA LYS A 379 -2.61 -19.38 -4.78
C LYS A 379 -2.71 -20.42 -5.90
N HIS A 380 -3.88 -20.55 -6.52
CA HIS A 380 -4.11 -21.44 -7.65
C HIS A 380 -3.90 -20.74 -9.00
N GLU A 381 -3.64 -19.44 -9.01
CA GLU A 381 -3.24 -18.69 -10.20
C GLU A 381 -1.72 -18.79 -10.31
N ASN A 382 -1.25 -19.45 -11.37
CA ASN A 382 0.17 -19.60 -11.66
C ASN A 382 0.77 -18.23 -12.09
N ASN A 383 0.92 -17.33 -11.13
CA ASN A 383 1.47 -15.99 -11.34
C ASN A 383 3.00 -16.05 -11.34
N GLU A 384 3.61 -15.58 -12.41
CA GLU A 384 5.07 -15.60 -12.61
C GLU A 384 5.82 -14.72 -11.59
N THR A 385 5.26 -13.56 -11.22
CA THR A 385 5.90 -12.59 -10.31
C THR A 385 5.01 -12.23 -9.12
N THR A 386 5.65 -11.86 -8.01
CA THR A 386 4.99 -11.38 -6.79
C THR A 386 4.18 -10.11 -7.04
N GLU A 387 4.67 -9.20 -7.89
CA GLU A 387 3.94 -7.99 -8.30
C GLU A 387 2.66 -8.31 -9.08
N LYS A 388 2.73 -9.17 -10.11
CA LYS A 388 1.55 -9.59 -10.88
C LYS A 388 0.51 -10.27 -9.99
N ARG A 389 0.97 -11.06 -9.01
CA ARG A 389 0.12 -11.69 -8.00
C ARG A 389 -0.59 -10.66 -7.12
N ALA A 390 0.14 -9.67 -6.62
CA ALA A 390 -0.41 -8.59 -5.83
C ALA A 390 -1.44 -7.76 -6.62
N ASP A 391 -1.12 -7.38 -7.86
CA ASP A 391 -2.03 -6.65 -8.74
C ASP A 391 -3.32 -7.44 -9.00
N SER A 392 -3.21 -8.75 -9.25
CA SER A 392 -4.40 -9.58 -9.45
C SER A 392 -5.28 -9.67 -8.19
N LEU A 393 -4.68 -9.64 -7.00
CA LEU A 393 -5.42 -9.59 -5.74
C LEU A 393 -6.14 -8.26 -5.59
N VAL A 394 -5.46 -7.16 -5.91
CA VAL A 394 -6.03 -5.81 -5.87
C VAL A 394 -7.29 -5.75 -6.73
N TYR A 395 -7.28 -6.24 -7.97
CA TYR A 395 -8.47 -6.22 -8.83
C TYR A 395 -9.65 -7.03 -8.27
N LYS A 396 -9.38 -8.23 -7.74
CA LYS A 396 -10.44 -9.09 -7.17
C LYS A 396 -11.06 -8.46 -5.92
N VAL A 397 -10.23 -8.00 -4.98
CA VAL A 397 -10.73 -7.38 -3.75
C VAL A 397 -11.42 -6.05 -4.08
N PHE A 398 -10.85 -5.22 -4.95
CA PHE A 398 -11.50 -4.00 -5.43
C PHE A 398 -12.88 -4.29 -6.03
N GLY A 399 -13.01 -5.31 -6.89
CA GLY A 399 -14.30 -5.69 -7.49
C GLY A 399 -15.38 -6.04 -6.46
N LEU A 400 -14.99 -6.69 -5.35
CA LEU A 400 -15.89 -7.01 -4.24
C LEU A 400 -16.40 -5.74 -3.55
N TYR A 401 -15.49 -4.85 -3.15
CA TYR A 401 -15.85 -3.58 -2.50
C TYR A 401 -16.61 -2.66 -3.45
N PHE A 402 -16.24 -2.62 -4.73
CA PHE A 402 -16.94 -1.87 -5.77
C PHE A 402 -18.40 -2.32 -5.85
N MET A 403 -18.64 -3.63 -6.00
CA MET A 403 -20.02 -4.14 -6.08
C MET A 403 -20.80 -3.84 -4.79
N GLN A 404 -20.20 -4.07 -3.62
CA GLN A 404 -20.81 -3.76 -2.32
C GLN A 404 -21.22 -2.27 -2.21
N SER A 405 -20.32 -1.35 -2.58
CA SER A 405 -20.54 0.09 -2.40
C SER A 405 -21.55 0.66 -3.39
N TYR A 406 -21.52 0.21 -4.65
CA TYR A 406 -22.27 0.85 -5.73
C TYR A 406 -23.54 0.13 -6.17
N ILE A 407 -23.69 -1.19 -5.95
CA ILE A 407 -24.84 -1.93 -6.50
C ILE A 407 -26.18 -1.37 -6.02
N GLY A 408 -26.30 -1.02 -4.73
CA GLY A 408 -27.51 -0.42 -4.18
C GLY A 408 -27.78 0.98 -4.74
N ILE A 409 -26.73 1.74 -5.06
CA ILE A 409 -26.87 3.08 -5.66
C ILE A 409 -27.30 2.96 -7.12
N PHE A 410 -26.72 2.01 -7.87
CA PHE A 410 -27.14 1.69 -9.22
C PHE A 410 -28.59 1.20 -9.26
N TYR A 411 -29.02 0.40 -8.28
CA TYR A 411 -30.40 -0.01 -8.12
C TYR A 411 -31.34 1.20 -7.99
N HIS A 412 -31.05 2.15 -7.09
CA HIS A 412 -31.85 3.37 -6.95
C HIS A 412 -31.80 4.26 -8.19
N ALA A 413 -30.64 4.38 -8.84
CA ALA A 413 -30.48 5.19 -10.04
C ALA A 413 -31.25 4.63 -11.25
N LEU A 414 -31.08 3.33 -11.54
CA LEU A 414 -31.63 2.66 -12.74
C LEU A 414 -33.12 2.32 -12.60
N LEU A 415 -33.55 1.82 -11.44
CA LEU A 415 -34.90 1.26 -11.26
C LEU A 415 -35.89 2.25 -10.64
N HIS A 416 -35.52 2.94 -9.56
CA HIS A 416 -36.45 3.88 -8.90
C HIS A 416 -36.53 5.26 -9.59
N ARG A 417 -35.57 5.60 -10.46
CA ARG A 417 -35.54 6.82 -11.30
C ARG A 417 -35.91 8.11 -10.56
N ASN A 418 -35.54 8.24 -9.29
CA ASN A 418 -35.83 9.41 -8.47
C ASN A 418 -34.54 10.10 -8.04
N PHE A 419 -34.29 11.28 -8.60
CA PHE A 419 -33.07 12.04 -8.34
C PHE A 419 -32.94 12.54 -6.89
N LEU A 420 -34.06 12.83 -6.22
CA LEU A 420 -34.06 13.31 -4.84
C LEU A 420 -33.66 12.20 -3.87
N THR A 421 -34.24 11.01 -4.02
CA THR A 421 -33.87 9.86 -3.18
C THR A 421 -32.46 9.40 -3.49
N LEU A 422 -32.04 9.40 -4.76
CA LEU A 422 -30.66 9.12 -5.16
C LEU A 422 -29.67 10.07 -4.48
N ARG A 423 -29.95 11.39 -4.50
CA ARG A 423 -29.09 12.39 -3.84
C ARG A 423 -29.02 12.18 -2.32
N GLN A 424 -30.15 11.86 -1.67
CA GLN A 424 -30.17 11.58 -0.23
C GLN A 424 -29.33 10.34 0.11
N VAL A 425 -29.50 9.25 -0.63
CA VAL A 425 -28.71 8.02 -0.44
C VAL A 425 -27.23 8.26 -0.68
N LEU A 426 -26.87 9.04 -1.71
CA LEU A 426 -25.48 9.42 -2.00
C LEU A 426 -24.87 10.24 -0.86
N ILE A 427 -25.55 11.28 -0.38
CA ILE A 427 -25.09 12.12 0.72
C ILE A 427 -24.91 11.28 1.99
N GLN A 428 -25.92 10.47 2.33
CA GLN A 428 -25.86 9.61 3.50
C GLN A 428 -24.69 8.64 3.40
N ARG A 429 -24.53 7.93 2.27
CA ARG A 429 -23.43 6.98 2.08
C ARG A 429 -22.07 7.66 2.10
N LEU A 430 -21.90 8.80 1.42
CA LEU A 430 -20.63 9.54 1.36
C LEU A 430 -20.23 10.09 2.73
N LEU A 431 -21.15 10.74 3.46
CA LEU A 431 -20.85 11.30 4.78
C LEU A 431 -20.63 10.21 5.82
N VAL A 432 -21.47 9.15 5.81
CA VAL A 432 -21.35 8.07 6.79
C VAL A 432 -20.08 7.27 6.56
N SER A 433 -19.77 6.86 5.31
CA SER A 433 -18.50 6.17 5.02
C SER A 433 -17.33 7.01 5.48
N GLN A 434 -17.26 8.27 5.05
CA GLN A 434 -16.11 9.10 5.34
C GLN A 434 -15.91 9.40 6.84
N VAL A 435 -16.97 9.75 7.56
CA VAL A 435 -16.85 10.07 8.99
C VAL A 435 -16.59 8.80 9.82
N PHE A 436 -17.28 7.71 9.49
CA PHE A 436 -17.19 6.48 10.26
C PHE A 436 -15.88 5.74 9.99
N GLU A 437 -15.41 5.69 8.75
CA GLU A 437 -14.13 5.08 8.36
C GLU A 437 -12.97 5.84 9.01
N ASN A 438 -12.91 7.17 8.87
CA ASN A 438 -11.87 7.98 9.52
C ASN A 438 -11.88 7.81 11.04
N LEU A 439 -13.07 7.70 11.66
CA LEU A 439 -13.18 7.48 13.11
C LEU A 439 -12.65 6.10 13.50
N LEU A 440 -13.10 5.03 12.82
CA LEU A 440 -12.68 3.67 13.11
C LEU A 440 -11.18 3.50 12.89
N GLU A 441 -10.67 4.03 11.79
CA GLU A 441 -9.29 3.91 11.40
C GLU A 441 -8.33 4.57 12.39
N ASN A 442 -8.68 5.76 12.90
CA ASN A 442 -7.85 6.45 13.90
C ASN A 442 -8.02 5.87 15.30
N THR A 443 -9.21 5.37 15.64
CA THR A 443 -9.51 4.89 17.00
C THR A 443 -9.04 3.46 17.24
N LEU A 444 -9.18 2.57 16.26
CA LEU A 444 -8.88 1.14 16.42
C LEU A 444 -7.40 0.85 16.74
N PRO A 445 -6.40 1.43 16.06
CA PRO A 445 -4.99 1.22 16.38
C PRO A 445 -4.65 1.72 17.79
N TYR A 446 -5.19 2.87 18.18
CA TYR A 446 -5.00 3.44 19.50
C TYR A 446 -5.60 2.57 20.60
N LEU A 447 -6.84 2.09 20.41
CA LEU A 447 -7.49 1.16 21.34
C LEU A 447 -6.71 -0.16 21.44
N LYS A 448 -6.26 -0.73 20.32
CA LYS A 448 -5.46 -1.97 20.28
C LYS A 448 -4.15 -1.80 21.04
N TYR A 449 -3.45 -0.68 20.85
CA TYR A 449 -2.24 -0.34 21.61
C TYR A 449 -2.52 -0.19 23.10
N SER A 450 -3.56 0.57 23.46
CA SER A 450 -3.95 0.81 24.85
C SER A 450 -4.32 -0.50 25.57
N TYR A 451 -5.07 -1.37 24.90
CA TYR A 451 -5.42 -2.70 25.40
C TYR A 451 -4.19 -3.60 25.58
N LYS A 452 -3.29 -3.66 24.58
CA LYS A 452 -2.05 -4.45 24.68
C LYS A 452 -1.17 -3.97 25.85
N LYS A 453 -1.04 -2.65 26.01
CA LYS A 453 -0.31 -2.01 27.11
C LYS A 453 -0.94 -2.33 28.47
N TYR A 454 -2.27 -2.24 28.58
CA TYR A 454 -2.99 -2.59 29.80
C TYR A 454 -2.77 -4.06 30.17
N ARG A 455 -2.93 -4.98 29.21
CA ARG A 455 -2.75 -6.42 29.41
C ARG A 455 -1.35 -6.78 29.94
N VAL A 456 -0.30 -6.18 29.37
CA VAL A 456 1.08 -6.40 29.81
C VAL A 456 1.32 -5.85 31.22
N ARG A 457 0.77 -4.67 31.53
CA ARG A 457 0.86 -4.08 32.87
C ARG A 457 0.11 -4.89 33.92
N ASP A 458 -1.09 -5.38 33.59
CA ASP A 458 -1.89 -6.21 34.50
C ASP A 458 -1.20 -7.53 34.80
N LYS A 459 -0.68 -8.23 33.77
CA LYS A 459 0.09 -9.47 33.94
C LYS A 459 1.26 -9.29 34.91
N LYS A 460 2.06 -8.23 34.73
CA LYS A 460 3.19 -7.92 35.62
C LYS A 460 2.77 -7.53 37.04
N LYS A 461 1.63 -6.83 37.19
CA LYS A 461 1.10 -6.49 38.51
C LYS A 461 0.70 -7.76 39.28
N ARG A 462 0.14 -8.76 38.59
CA ARG A 462 -0.19 -10.07 39.17
C ARG A 462 1.08 -10.85 39.57
N GLU A 463 2.12 -10.83 38.73
CA GLU A 463 3.37 -11.56 38.99
C GLU A 463 4.20 -10.98 40.16
N LYS A 464 4.24 -9.66 40.34
CA LYS A 464 5.16 -9.03 41.31
C LYS A 464 4.63 -8.79 42.72
N GLY A 465 3.35 -9.11 43.00
CA GLY A 465 2.70 -8.70 44.24
C GLY A 465 2.79 -7.17 44.46
N PHE A 466 2.28 -6.68 45.59
CA PHE A 466 2.20 -5.26 45.92
C PHE A 466 3.58 -4.63 46.27
N SER A 467 4.64 -4.86 45.48
CA SER A 467 5.96 -4.28 45.73
C SER A 467 6.09 -2.87 45.14
N THR A 468 6.28 -1.90 46.04
CA THR A 468 6.31 -0.44 45.85
C THR A 468 7.56 0.07 45.12
N ARG A 469 8.08 -0.64 44.12
CA ARG A 469 9.20 -0.13 43.29
C ARG A 469 8.62 0.48 42.02
N LYS A 470 8.75 1.80 41.87
CA LYS A 470 8.30 2.59 40.70
C LYS A 470 8.48 1.76 39.42
N ILE A 471 7.37 1.45 38.74
CA ILE A 471 7.37 0.69 37.49
C ILE A 471 8.28 1.43 36.51
N GLN A 472 9.45 0.86 36.26
CA GLN A 472 10.46 1.42 35.38
C GLN A 472 9.84 1.67 34.01
N PHE A 473 10.01 2.89 33.51
CA PHE A 473 9.40 3.44 32.31
C PHE A 473 9.45 2.44 31.15
N THR A 474 8.31 2.17 30.50
CA THR A 474 8.24 1.43 29.23
C THR A 474 9.30 1.96 28.28
N THR A 475 10.24 1.10 27.87
CA THR A 475 11.31 1.48 26.96
C THR A 475 10.70 1.86 25.61
N ARG A 476 11.41 2.68 24.84
CA ARG A 476 10.86 3.23 23.59
C ARG A 476 10.65 2.14 22.54
N VAL A 477 11.61 1.23 22.42
CA VAL A 477 11.53 0.06 21.52
C VAL A 477 10.34 -0.82 21.90
N GLU A 478 10.09 -1.00 23.20
CA GLU A 478 8.91 -1.71 23.67
C GLU A 478 7.62 -0.99 23.27
N LYS A 479 7.55 0.35 23.39
CA LYS A 479 6.38 1.10 22.92
C LYS A 479 6.12 0.87 21.44
N GLU A 480 7.16 0.85 20.61
CA GLU A 480 7.04 0.59 19.17
C GLU A 480 6.63 -0.85 18.88
N TYR A 481 7.22 -1.83 19.55
CA TYR A 481 6.81 -3.23 19.44
C TYR A 481 5.33 -3.48 19.82
N MET A 482 4.79 -2.67 20.71
CA MET A 482 3.39 -2.74 21.12
C MET A 482 2.40 -2.15 20.10
N LYS A 483 2.87 -1.30 19.18
CA LYS A 483 2.03 -0.75 18.10
C LYS A 483 1.60 -1.84 17.12
N SER A 484 0.53 -1.59 16.37
CA SER A 484 0.14 -2.46 15.25
C SER A 484 1.15 -2.35 14.11
N SER A 485 1.29 -3.45 13.35
CA SER A 485 1.92 -3.42 12.03
C SER A 485 0.95 -2.74 11.04
N TYR A 486 1.51 -2.07 10.04
CA TYR A 486 0.75 -1.46 8.96
C TYR A 486 0.56 -2.52 7.85
N SER A 487 -0.59 -3.20 7.89
CA SER A 487 -0.92 -4.36 7.05
C SER A 487 -2.34 -4.24 6.52
N ALA A 488 -2.62 -4.81 5.35
CA ALA A 488 -3.95 -4.79 4.75
C ALA A 488 -5.00 -5.47 5.65
N SER A 489 -6.24 -4.99 5.57
CA SER A 489 -7.40 -5.56 6.27
C SER A 489 -7.77 -6.96 5.76
N ILE A 490 -7.44 -7.27 4.51
CA ILE A 490 -7.70 -8.55 3.84
C ILE A 490 -6.41 -9.17 3.32
N GLY A 491 -6.14 -10.38 3.80
CA GLY A 491 -5.00 -11.20 3.38
C GLY A 491 -3.73 -10.79 4.13
N GLU A 492 -3.33 -11.58 5.13
CA GLU A 492 -2.05 -11.40 5.83
C GLU A 492 -0.85 -11.42 4.87
N GLU A 493 -1.01 -12.02 3.67
CA GLU A 493 -0.03 -12.06 2.59
C GLU A 493 0.12 -10.70 1.87
N LEU A 494 -0.90 -9.84 1.93
CA LEU A 494 -0.78 -8.42 1.58
C LEU A 494 -0.27 -7.68 2.81
N GLU A 495 1.02 -7.79 3.06
CA GLU A 495 1.69 -6.99 4.08
C GLU A 495 1.76 -5.49 3.69
N ASP A 496 0.71 -4.92 3.10
CA ASP A 496 0.68 -3.55 2.62
C ASP A 496 -0.56 -2.81 3.11
N GLY A 497 -0.42 -2.02 4.18
CA GLY A 497 -1.50 -1.16 4.65
C GLY A 497 -1.96 -0.14 3.60
N LEU A 498 -1.15 0.18 2.59
CA LEU A 498 -1.55 1.10 1.51
C LEU A 498 -2.70 0.55 0.67
N PHE A 499 -2.96 -0.75 0.72
CA PHE A 499 -4.10 -1.34 0.03
C PHE A 499 -5.42 -0.68 0.47
N ASP A 500 -5.65 -0.59 1.78
CA ASP A 500 -6.88 -0.03 2.33
C ASP A 500 -6.96 1.47 2.04
N ASP A 501 -5.84 2.19 2.19
CA ASP A 501 -5.76 3.63 1.93
C ASP A 501 -6.06 3.97 0.44
N PHE A 502 -5.51 3.21 -0.51
CA PHE A 502 -5.86 3.38 -1.93
C PHE A 502 -7.28 2.92 -2.26
N LEU A 503 -7.80 1.90 -1.58
CA LEU A 503 -9.16 1.41 -1.77
C LEU A 503 -10.17 2.50 -1.40
N GLU A 504 -9.96 3.17 -0.28
CA GLU A 504 -10.80 4.30 0.15
C GLU A 504 -10.80 5.41 -0.91
N LEU A 505 -9.62 5.85 -1.36
CA LEU A 505 -9.49 6.87 -2.40
C LEU A 505 -10.17 6.47 -3.72
N ALA A 506 -10.03 5.21 -4.13
CA ALA A 506 -10.66 4.69 -5.34
C ALA A 506 -12.19 4.66 -5.23
N LEU A 507 -12.73 4.22 -4.09
CA LEU A 507 -14.17 4.21 -3.85
C LEU A 507 -14.75 5.63 -3.75
N GLN A 508 -14.05 6.55 -3.08
CA GLN A 508 -14.44 7.95 -3.04
C GLN A 508 -14.42 8.58 -4.45
N PHE A 509 -13.35 8.35 -5.23
CA PHE A 509 -13.23 8.82 -6.61
C PHE A 509 -14.36 8.27 -7.50
N GLY A 510 -14.68 6.98 -7.40
CA GLY A 510 -15.78 6.38 -8.14
C GLY A 510 -17.13 7.00 -7.77
N MET A 511 -17.37 7.26 -6.48
CA MET A 511 -18.61 7.90 -5.99
C MET A 511 -18.80 9.30 -6.58
N ILE A 512 -17.77 10.15 -6.50
CA ILE A 512 -17.87 11.53 -7.02
C ILE A 512 -17.94 11.58 -8.55
N MET A 513 -17.22 10.68 -9.23
CA MET A 513 -17.17 10.69 -10.69
C MET A 513 -18.44 10.10 -11.32
N MET A 514 -18.90 8.93 -10.87
CA MET A 514 -20.04 8.24 -11.50
C MET A 514 -21.38 8.95 -11.29
N PHE A 515 -21.50 9.71 -10.20
CA PHE A 515 -22.72 10.42 -9.80
C PHE A 515 -22.56 11.95 -9.79
N ALA A 516 -21.61 12.47 -10.56
CA ALA A 516 -21.30 13.90 -10.65
C ALA A 516 -22.54 14.75 -11.00
N CYS A 517 -23.39 14.28 -11.92
CA CYS A 517 -24.62 14.99 -12.31
C CYS A 517 -25.68 15.01 -11.20
N ALA A 518 -25.76 13.95 -10.38
CA ALA A 518 -26.76 13.85 -9.32
C ALA A 518 -26.41 14.71 -8.10
N PHE A 519 -25.11 14.84 -7.78
CA PHE A 519 -24.65 15.60 -6.64
C PHE A 519 -23.28 16.28 -6.87
N PRO A 520 -23.23 17.41 -7.60
CA PRO A 520 -21.98 18.14 -7.86
C PRO A 520 -21.22 18.55 -6.59
N LEU A 521 -21.92 18.91 -5.51
CA LEU A 521 -21.29 19.33 -4.25
C LEU A 521 -20.45 18.21 -3.59
N SER A 522 -20.58 16.95 -4.04
CA SER A 522 -19.71 15.85 -3.62
C SER A 522 -18.23 16.14 -3.78
N PHE A 523 -17.82 16.89 -4.81
CA PHE A 523 -16.41 17.27 -5.03
C PHE A 523 -15.88 18.16 -3.89
N ALA A 524 -16.71 19.03 -3.32
CA ALA A 524 -16.32 19.86 -2.18
C ALA A 524 -16.16 19.04 -0.90
N PHE A 525 -17.06 18.08 -0.65
CA PHE A 525 -16.95 17.16 0.48
C PHE A 525 -15.72 16.26 0.37
N ALA A 526 -15.47 15.69 -0.81
CA ALA A 526 -14.27 14.90 -1.06
C ALA A 526 -12.99 15.72 -0.90
N ALA A 527 -12.97 16.98 -1.34
CA ALA A 527 -11.81 17.87 -1.15
C ALA A 527 -11.53 18.17 0.32
N LEU A 528 -12.56 18.45 1.11
CA LEU A 528 -12.42 18.63 2.55
C LEU A 528 -11.89 17.35 3.19
N ASN A 529 -12.44 16.20 2.79
CA ASN A 529 -11.97 14.94 3.31
C ASN A 529 -10.50 14.68 2.98
N ASN A 530 -10.08 14.86 1.73
CA ASN A 530 -8.72 14.49 1.35
C ASN A 530 -7.68 15.45 1.94
N ILE A 531 -8.08 16.66 2.32
CA ILE A 531 -7.26 17.56 3.15
C ILE A 531 -7.08 16.99 4.55
N THR A 532 -8.16 16.49 5.18
CA THR A 532 -8.04 15.82 6.48
C THR A 532 -7.25 14.52 6.36
N GLU A 533 -7.42 13.79 5.25
CA GLU A 533 -6.82 12.49 5.00
C GLU A 533 -5.30 12.55 4.95
N ILE A 534 -4.76 13.54 4.22
CA ILE A 534 -3.32 13.81 4.18
C ILE A 534 -2.73 13.93 5.59
N LYS A 535 -3.47 14.50 6.54
CA LYS A 535 -2.99 14.74 7.91
C LYS A 535 -3.22 13.54 8.82
N THR A 536 -4.37 12.87 8.72
CA THR A 536 -4.69 11.66 9.51
C THR A 536 -3.76 10.53 9.13
N ASP A 537 -3.54 10.27 7.85
CA ASP A 537 -2.62 9.23 7.39
C ASP A 537 -1.16 9.50 7.80
N ALA A 538 -0.71 10.76 7.70
CA ALA A 538 0.61 11.14 8.17
C ALA A 538 0.78 10.89 9.68
N LEU A 539 -0.23 11.27 10.47
CA LEU A 539 -0.23 11.05 11.92
C LEU A 539 -0.27 9.56 12.27
N LYS A 540 -1.07 8.79 11.55
CA LYS A 540 -1.24 7.34 11.66
C LYS A 540 0.10 6.62 11.47
N LEU A 541 0.83 6.91 10.39
CA LEU A 541 2.14 6.31 10.11
C LEU A 541 3.24 6.74 11.09
N LEU A 542 3.24 8.01 11.53
CA LEU A 542 4.28 8.51 12.44
C LEU A 542 4.04 8.09 13.90
N THR A 543 2.79 7.93 14.34
CA THR A 543 2.48 7.77 15.77
C THR A 543 1.79 6.46 16.12
N MET A 544 0.89 5.95 15.29
CA MET A 544 0.03 4.82 15.65
C MET A 544 0.60 3.46 15.22
N PHE A 545 1.28 3.40 14.08
CA PHE A 545 1.87 2.17 13.55
C PHE A 545 3.36 2.02 13.89
N LYS A 546 3.87 0.80 13.75
CA LYS A 546 5.31 0.53 13.59
C LYS A 546 5.79 1.14 12.28
N ARG A 547 7.10 1.43 12.17
CA ARG A 547 7.67 1.84 10.89
C ARG A 547 7.38 0.73 9.86
N PRO A 548 6.73 1.04 8.73
CA PRO A 548 6.52 0.06 7.68
C PRO A 548 7.86 -0.39 7.08
N VAL A 549 7.90 -1.63 6.59
CA VAL A 549 9.02 -2.16 5.82
C VAL A 549 9.06 -1.41 4.48
N PRO A 550 10.21 -0.84 4.06
CA PRO A 550 10.29 -0.11 2.81
C PRO A 550 10.11 -1.05 1.63
N ARG A 551 9.38 -0.57 0.62
CA ARG A 551 9.21 -1.28 -0.65
C ARG A 551 9.52 -0.36 -1.82
N ALA A 552 10.26 -0.89 -2.77
CA ALA A 552 10.39 -0.27 -4.07
C ALA A 552 9.03 -0.34 -4.80
N ALA A 553 8.68 0.74 -5.48
CA ALA A 553 7.52 0.79 -6.35
C ALA A 553 7.81 1.78 -7.46
N THR A 554 7.54 1.39 -8.70
CA THR A 554 7.73 2.26 -9.88
C THR A 554 6.46 3.05 -10.19
N THR A 555 5.31 2.60 -9.72
CA THR A 555 4.02 3.24 -9.95
C THR A 555 3.06 2.86 -8.82
N ILE A 556 1.86 3.45 -8.83
CA ILE A 556 0.74 3.03 -7.96
C ILE A 556 0.21 1.62 -8.32
N GLY A 557 0.69 1.02 -9.40
CA GLY A 557 0.39 -0.37 -9.78
C GLY A 557 -1.01 -0.52 -10.35
N ALA A 558 -1.70 -1.61 -9.97
CA ALA A 558 -3.08 -1.90 -10.36
C ALA A 558 -4.07 -0.72 -10.15
N TRP A 559 -3.84 0.13 -9.16
CA TRP A 559 -4.70 1.27 -8.86
C TRP A 559 -4.82 2.25 -10.03
N LEU A 560 -3.77 2.45 -10.84
CA LEU A 560 -3.84 3.32 -12.02
C LEU A 560 -4.89 2.81 -13.02
N ASN A 561 -4.91 1.50 -13.23
CA ASN A 561 -5.88 0.86 -14.12
C ASN A 561 -7.30 0.91 -13.54
N ILE A 562 -7.43 0.81 -12.21
CA ILE A 562 -8.72 0.99 -11.52
C ILE A 562 -9.25 2.42 -11.69
N PHE A 563 -8.44 3.46 -11.47
CA PHE A 563 -8.85 4.84 -11.71
C PHE A 563 -9.26 5.08 -13.17
N GLN A 564 -8.53 4.48 -14.13
CA GLN A 564 -8.88 4.54 -15.55
C GLN A 564 -10.21 3.85 -15.85
N PHE A 565 -10.46 2.68 -15.24
CA PHE A 565 -11.74 1.99 -15.34
C PHE A 565 -12.89 2.84 -14.77
N LEU A 566 -12.70 3.46 -13.61
CA LEU A 566 -13.70 4.34 -12.99
C LEU A 566 -14.02 5.57 -13.84
N ILE A 567 -13.03 6.13 -14.55
CA ILE A 567 -13.25 7.23 -15.52
C ILE A 567 -14.11 6.75 -16.70
N VAL A 568 -13.85 5.57 -17.24
CA VAL A 568 -14.66 5.03 -18.34
C VAL A 568 -16.08 4.76 -17.87
N LEU A 569 -16.22 4.11 -16.72
CA LEU A 569 -17.53 3.80 -16.15
C LEU A 569 -18.32 5.08 -15.82
N SER A 570 -17.66 6.12 -15.31
CA SER A 570 -18.33 7.40 -15.03
C SER A 570 -18.86 8.09 -16.28
N ILE A 571 -18.23 7.91 -17.44
CA ILE A 571 -18.77 8.42 -18.70
C ILE A 571 -20.13 7.76 -18.98
N CYS A 572 -20.19 6.43 -18.92
CA CYS A 572 -21.42 5.67 -19.17
C CYS A 572 -22.54 6.02 -18.16
N THR A 573 -22.22 6.08 -16.87
CA THR A 573 -23.22 6.31 -15.81
C THR A 573 -23.80 7.71 -15.85
N ASN A 574 -22.98 8.74 -16.06
CA ASN A 574 -23.49 10.12 -16.15
C ASN A 574 -24.26 10.35 -17.45
N CYS A 575 -23.87 9.73 -18.57
CA CYS A 575 -24.68 9.76 -19.78
C CYS A 575 -26.07 9.16 -19.52
N ALA A 576 -26.14 7.99 -18.87
CA ALA A 576 -27.43 7.38 -18.49
C ALA A 576 -28.26 8.27 -17.55
N LEU A 577 -27.63 8.87 -16.52
CA LEU A 577 -28.30 9.78 -15.60
C LEU A 577 -28.86 11.03 -16.30
N LEU A 578 -28.13 11.59 -17.26
CA LEU A 578 -28.58 12.74 -18.05
C LEU A 578 -29.84 12.39 -18.87
N VAL A 579 -29.90 11.21 -19.51
CA VAL A 579 -31.11 10.76 -20.23
C VAL A 579 -32.33 10.87 -19.33
N TRP A 580 -32.23 10.36 -18.10
CA TRP A 580 -33.35 10.33 -17.18
C TRP A 580 -33.71 11.70 -16.61
N LEU A 581 -32.72 12.57 -16.40
CA LEU A 581 -32.97 13.93 -15.97
C LEU A 581 -33.80 14.69 -17.00
N TYR A 582 -33.46 14.54 -18.29
CA TYR A 582 -34.21 15.18 -19.38
C TYR A 582 -35.59 14.53 -19.63
N ASP A 583 -35.73 13.22 -19.40
CA ASP A 583 -37.01 12.50 -19.49
C ASP A 583 -38.02 13.01 -18.45
N GLN A 584 -37.59 13.23 -17.20
CA GLN A 584 -38.46 13.72 -16.13
C GLN A 584 -39.06 15.11 -16.38
N GLU A 585 -38.36 15.97 -17.11
CA GLU A 585 -38.85 17.32 -17.42
C GLU A 585 -39.84 17.36 -18.59
N GLY A 586 -40.09 16.23 -19.27
CA GLY A 586 -41.18 16.06 -20.22
C GLY A 586 -41.06 16.84 -21.54
N ASN A 587 -39.93 17.51 -21.78
CA ASN A 587 -39.73 18.38 -22.95
C ASN A 587 -39.07 17.66 -24.15
N TRP A 588 -38.68 16.39 -24.02
CA TRP A 588 -37.86 15.67 -25.01
C TRP A 588 -38.49 14.35 -25.47
N SER A 589 -38.33 14.02 -26.76
CA SER A 589 -38.63 12.68 -27.27
C SER A 589 -37.46 11.74 -27.02
N ILE A 590 -37.77 10.55 -26.47
CA ILE A 590 -36.78 9.59 -25.99
C ILE A 590 -35.87 9.08 -27.12
N GLU A 591 -36.41 8.86 -28.33
CA GLU A 591 -35.66 8.29 -29.46
C GLU A 591 -34.49 9.17 -29.95
N PRO A 592 -34.68 10.46 -30.31
CA PRO A 592 -33.56 11.32 -30.69
C PRO A 592 -32.68 11.71 -29.50
N GLY A 593 -33.25 11.79 -28.28
CA GLY A 593 -32.50 12.11 -27.07
C GLY A 593 -31.47 11.04 -26.70
N LEU A 594 -31.85 9.77 -26.81
CA LEU A 594 -30.95 8.64 -26.54
C LEU A 594 -29.82 8.56 -27.58
N ALA A 595 -30.11 8.84 -28.85
CA ALA A 595 -29.10 8.93 -29.90
C ALA A 595 -28.08 10.07 -29.63
N ALA A 596 -28.56 11.25 -29.23
CA ALA A 596 -27.68 12.38 -28.90
C ALA A 596 -26.74 12.07 -27.72
N ILE A 597 -27.22 11.33 -26.73
CA ILE A 597 -26.43 10.97 -25.55
C ILE A 597 -25.43 9.85 -25.86
N LEU A 598 -25.78 8.88 -26.71
CA LEU A 598 -24.82 7.89 -27.23
C LEU A 598 -23.71 8.56 -28.05
N VAL A 599 -24.06 9.58 -28.85
CA VAL A 599 -23.06 10.38 -29.58
C VAL A 599 -22.16 11.13 -28.59
N MET A 600 -22.72 11.73 -27.55
CA MET A 600 -21.95 12.40 -26.49
C MET A 600 -21.00 11.43 -25.78
N GLU A 601 -21.45 10.22 -25.46
CA GLU A 601 -20.64 9.15 -24.86
C GLU A 601 -19.44 8.82 -25.74
N HIS A 602 -19.65 8.55 -27.04
CA HIS A 602 -18.58 8.23 -27.98
C HIS A 602 -17.59 9.38 -28.15
N ILE A 603 -18.07 10.63 -28.18
CA ILE A 603 -17.20 11.82 -28.22
C ILE A 603 -16.33 11.89 -26.96
N LEU A 604 -16.90 11.68 -25.77
CA LEU A 604 -16.15 11.72 -24.51
C LEU A 604 -15.13 10.59 -24.41
N LEU A 605 -15.47 9.39 -24.86
CA LEU A 605 -14.54 8.27 -24.97
C LEU A 605 -13.40 8.56 -25.95
N LEU A 606 -13.71 9.18 -27.09
CA LEU A 606 -12.71 9.59 -28.07
C LEU A 606 -11.79 10.68 -27.54
N ILE A 607 -12.33 11.66 -26.80
CA ILE A 607 -11.53 12.68 -26.09
C ILE A 607 -10.59 12.01 -25.08
N LYS A 608 -11.10 11.08 -24.27
CA LYS A 608 -10.29 10.33 -23.29
C LYS A 608 -9.14 9.58 -23.97
N PHE A 609 -9.43 8.89 -25.06
CA PHE A 609 -8.43 8.18 -25.85
C PHE A 609 -7.43 9.13 -26.51
N GLY A 610 -7.91 10.24 -27.09
CA GLY A 610 -7.11 11.26 -27.74
C GLY A 610 -6.12 11.93 -26.80
N VAL A 611 -6.58 12.48 -25.67
CA VAL A 611 -5.71 13.12 -24.67
C VAL A 611 -4.65 12.14 -24.15
N SER A 612 -5.02 10.87 -23.98
CA SER A 612 -4.09 9.83 -23.57
C SER A 612 -2.98 9.54 -24.58
N ARG A 613 -3.21 9.85 -25.87
CA ARG A 613 -2.22 9.69 -26.93
C ARG A 613 -1.37 10.95 -27.14
N PHE A 614 -1.98 12.13 -26.97
CA PHE A 614 -1.32 13.43 -27.19
C PHE A 614 -0.41 13.86 -26.05
N VAL A 615 -0.74 13.51 -24.80
CA VAL A 615 0.10 13.82 -23.65
C VAL A 615 1.06 12.64 -23.42
N PRO A 616 2.36 12.78 -23.75
CA PRO A 616 3.31 11.69 -23.53
C PRO A 616 3.44 11.41 -22.02
N GLU A 617 3.42 10.12 -21.67
CA GLU A 617 3.51 9.66 -20.28
C GLU A 617 4.87 9.99 -19.63
N VAL A 618 5.92 10.11 -20.45
CA VAL A 618 7.30 10.34 -20.03
C VAL A 618 7.80 11.67 -20.58
N ILE A 619 8.43 12.48 -19.72
CA ILE A 619 9.08 13.74 -20.11
C ILE A 619 10.27 13.41 -21.04
N PRO A 620 10.47 14.12 -22.17
CA PRO A 620 11.54 13.84 -23.13
C PRO A 620 12.94 13.72 -22.49
N PHE A 621 13.25 14.57 -21.51
CA PHE A 621 14.51 14.52 -20.75
C PHE A 621 14.75 13.17 -20.03
N CYS A 622 13.70 12.55 -19.49
CA CYS A 622 13.79 11.22 -18.87
C CYS A 622 13.99 10.10 -19.92
N LYS A 623 13.49 10.32 -21.15
CA LYS A 623 13.69 9.42 -22.30
C LYS A 623 15.13 9.49 -22.83
N GLU A 624 15.72 10.67 -22.93
CA GLU A 624 17.13 10.83 -23.37
C GLU A 624 18.10 10.14 -22.41
N SER A 625 17.84 10.21 -21.10
CA SER A 625 18.62 9.44 -20.11
C SER A 625 18.44 7.93 -20.21
N SER A 626 17.41 7.41 -20.89
CA SER A 626 17.24 5.97 -21.14
C SER A 626 17.75 5.55 -22.53
N PHE A 627 17.78 6.45 -23.52
CA PHE A 627 18.32 6.15 -24.85
C PHE A 627 19.85 5.94 -24.86
N HIS A 628 20.60 6.61 -23.99
CA HIS A 628 22.04 6.35 -23.84
C HIS A 628 22.40 4.95 -23.31
N PHE A 629 21.41 4.11 -22.94
CA PHE A 629 21.61 2.75 -22.46
C PHE A 629 21.37 1.65 -23.52
N SER A 630 21.09 2.03 -24.78
CA SER A 630 20.77 1.05 -25.85
C SER A 630 21.64 1.16 -27.10
N SER A 631 22.79 1.82 -26.98
CA SER A 631 23.83 1.89 -28.03
C SER A 631 25.15 1.33 -27.52
#